data_AF-A0A5M9MS60-F1
#
_entry.id   AF-A0A5M9MS60-F1
#
_cell.length_a   1.000
_cell.length_b   1.000
_cell.length_c   1.000
_cell.angle_alpha   90.00
_cell.angle_beta   90.00
_cell.angle_gamma   90.00
#
_symmetry.space_group_name_H-M   'P 1'
#
loop_
_entity.id
_entity.type
_entity.pdbx_description
1 polymer ?
#
loop_
_entity_poly.entity_id
_entity_poly.type
_entity_poly.pdbx_seq_one_letter_code
_entity_poly.pdbx_strand_id
1 'polypeptide(L)'
;MTEEKSQVVSLEDEIDHETLGKIQDRLAHIMRLWQSGKPFFPRALLEDLNRQIDAGHDEVHIQDLDEVPQTYSLKVPAWCADFANTYRINYSSIQYLGHLAPICPELALRHDHTPVSIGYTRAPPLSTCTLDEVRVRFSQTRHLWMESTTRRDLEHHLSTLTLSVPVNKIVCFALGSLASRSDSHPSGSSDEDWHVTRAHAQHAAIESMVSVLSARGMVQSEGVRCFAQDPAYDAVDKEFLREIGIVVLEDPKGFLEVDSNTLVFSVSPNVPVKQIVADLQWPAAMVWNTVSLAEKEDKTWVRNVKKNGEVYWTSPFTTDPDCARVGNMVKGYARATLSDADELFGDMTIYTK
;
A
#
# COMPACT_ATOMS: atom_id res chain seq x y z
N MET A 1 -12.93 16.83 -28.98
CA MET A 1 -11.74 17.61 -28.58
C MET A 1 -12.22 18.93 -28.02
N THR A 2 -12.36 18.99 -26.69
CA THR A 2 -12.31 20.17 -25.81
C THR A 2 -12.54 19.65 -24.38
N GLU A 3 -11.46 19.24 -23.71
CA GLU A 3 -11.43 19.16 -22.25
C GLU A 3 -11.42 20.58 -21.70
N GLU A 4 -12.37 20.91 -20.84
CA GLU A 4 -12.45 22.23 -20.21
C GLU A 4 -11.41 22.31 -19.08
N LYS A 5 -10.71 23.45 -19.01
CA LYS A 5 -9.48 23.64 -18.23
C LYS A 5 -9.67 23.36 -16.74
N SER A 6 -8.73 22.59 -16.18
CA SER A 6 -8.50 22.44 -14.74
C SER A 6 -8.38 23.80 -14.05
N GLN A 7 -9.10 23.99 -12.95
CA GLN A 7 -9.05 25.21 -12.13
C GLN A 7 -8.45 24.88 -10.76
N VAL A 8 -7.51 25.72 -10.32
CA VAL A 8 -7.01 25.75 -8.94
C VAL A 8 -7.99 26.60 -8.13
N VAL A 9 -8.52 26.05 -7.05
CA VAL A 9 -9.56 26.69 -6.22
C VAL A 9 -9.03 26.91 -4.81
N SER A 10 -9.28 28.10 -4.24
CA SER A 10 -9.07 28.35 -2.81
C SER A 10 -10.24 27.78 -2.01
N LEU A 11 -9.96 26.95 -0.99
CA LEU A 11 -10.96 26.20 -0.22
C LEU A 11 -11.71 27.06 0.83
N GLU A 12 -11.48 28.36 0.84
CA GLU A 12 -11.84 29.27 1.93
C GLU A 12 -13.26 29.84 1.82
N ASP A 13 -13.94 29.67 0.68
CA ASP A 13 -15.19 30.39 0.39
C ASP A 13 -16.48 29.65 0.82
N GLU A 14 -16.40 28.37 1.24
CA GLU A 14 -17.59 27.52 1.51
C GLU A 14 -17.75 27.05 2.96
N ILE A 15 -16.80 27.35 3.86
CA ILE A 15 -16.79 26.91 5.26
C ILE A 15 -16.95 28.12 6.17
N ASP A 16 -17.78 28.04 7.21
CA ASP A 16 -17.87 29.11 8.20
C ASP A 16 -16.54 29.30 8.96
N HIS A 17 -16.24 30.53 9.36
CA HIS A 17 -14.96 30.86 9.98
C HIS A 17 -14.67 30.09 11.27
N GLU A 18 -15.69 29.69 12.04
CA GLU A 18 -15.49 28.94 13.28
C GLU A 18 -15.04 27.51 12.98
N THR A 19 -15.74 26.82 12.07
CA THR A 19 -15.39 25.48 11.63
C THR A 19 -14.01 25.45 10.98
N LEU A 20 -13.70 26.43 10.11
CA LEU A 20 -12.38 26.54 9.50
C LEU A 20 -11.27 26.71 10.54
N GLY A 21 -11.49 27.53 11.57
CA GLY A 21 -10.55 27.68 12.69
C GLY A 21 -10.28 26.37 13.42
N LYS A 22 -11.32 25.60 13.75
CA LYS A 22 -11.18 24.27 14.40
C LYS A 22 -10.38 23.29 13.53
N ILE A 23 -10.62 23.31 12.22
CA ILE A 23 -9.89 22.45 11.27
C ILE A 23 -8.42 22.84 11.26
N GLN A 24 -8.10 24.13 11.14
CA GLN A 24 -6.72 24.61 11.15
C GLN A 24 -5.99 24.25 12.45
N ASP A 25 -6.65 24.39 13.59
CA ASP A 25 -6.10 23.99 14.90
C ASP A 25 -5.81 22.48 14.95
N ARG A 26 -6.72 21.64 14.43
CA ARG A 26 -6.54 20.19 14.38
C ARG A 26 -5.39 19.81 13.45
N LEU A 27 -5.28 20.38 12.25
CA LEU A 27 -4.17 20.13 11.33
C LEU A 27 -2.84 20.57 11.93
N ALA A 28 -2.79 21.75 12.56
CA ALA A 28 -1.60 22.23 13.24
C ALA A 28 -1.18 21.30 14.40
N HIS A 29 -2.14 20.75 15.13
CA HIS A 29 -1.89 19.76 16.17
C HIS A 29 -1.27 18.48 15.63
N ILE A 30 -1.83 17.91 14.56
CA ILE A 30 -1.27 16.72 13.88
C ILE A 30 0.18 16.98 13.44
N MET A 31 0.45 18.15 12.84
CA MET A 31 1.80 18.53 12.41
C MET A 31 2.77 18.66 13.59
N ARG A 32 2.34 19.24 14.73
CA ARG A 32 3.19 19.31 15.94
C ARG A 32 3.55 17.92 16.45
N LEU A 33 2.60 16.99 16.51
CA LEU A 33 2.85 15.60 16.91
C LEU A 33 3.83 14.94 15.94
N TRP A 34 3.63 15.08 14.64
CA TRP A 34 4.53 14.54 13.62
C TRP A 34 5.96 15.07 13.76
N GLN A 35 6.12 16.38 13.91
CA GLN A 35 7.41 17.07 14.05
C GLN A 35 8.13 16.72 15.37
N SER A 36 7.39 16.39 16.43
CA SER A 36 7.96 15.92 17.69
C SER A 36 8.60 14.53 17.61
N GLY A 37 8.40 13.81 16.50
CA GLY A 37 8.89 12.46 16.29
C GLY A 37 7.94 11.36 16.76
N LYS A 38 6.69 11.68 17.14
CA LYS A 38 5.69 10.68 17.53
C LYS A 38 5.41 9.71 16.37
N PRO A 39 5.61 8.39 16.51
CA PRO A 39 5.25 7.42 15.48
C PRO A 39 3.73 7.43 15.25
N PHE A 40 3.32 7.43 13.99
CA PHE A 40 1.91 7.38 13.59
C PHE A 40 1.45 5.93 13.41
N PHE A 41 2.37 5.01 13.11
CA PHE A 41 2.11 3.58 12.99
C PHE A 41 2.95 2.77 13.97
N PRO A 42 2.85 2.99 15.29
CA PRO A 42 3.67 2.27 16.25
C PRO A 42 3.33 0.77 16.23
N ARG A 43 4.37 -0.08 16.29
CA ARG A 43 4.22 -1.55 16.27
C ARG A 43 3.23 -2.06 17.32
N ALA A 44 3.32 -1.53 18.55
CA ALA A 44 2.45 -1.93 19.64
C ALA A 44 0.95 -1.71 19.35
N LEU A 45 0.61 -0.67 18.58
CA LEU A 45 -0.78 -0.41 18.17
C LEU A 45 -1.27 -1.48 17.18
N LEU A 46 -0.45 -1.83 16.18
CA LEU A 46 -0.80 -2.87 15.20
C LEU A 46 -0.85 -4.27 15.83
N GLU A 47 0.04 -4.57 16.78
CA GLU A 47 0.03 -5.82 17.54
C GLU A 47 -1.24 -5.94 18.40
N ASP A 48 -1.61 -4.86 19.10
CA ASP A 48 -2.82 -4.84 19.91
C ASP A 48 -4.09 -4.97 19.06
N LEU A 49 -4.16 -4.23 17.95
CA LEU A 49 -5.26 -4.34 17.00
C LEU A 49 -5.38 -5.78 16.44
N ASN A 50 -4.27 -6.36 15.99
CA ASN A 50 -4.26 -7.75 15.51
C ASN A 50 -4.75 -8.73 16.59
N ARG A 51 -4.28 -8.57 17.83
CA ARG A 51 -4.68 -9.42 18.96
C ARG A 51 -6.19 -9.33 19.22
N GLN A 52 -6.78 -8.13 19.17
CA GLN A 52 -8.21 -7.95 19.34
C GLN A 52 -9.03 -8.60 18.21
N ILE A 53 -8.56 -8.49 16.95
CA ILE A 53 -9.19 -9.14 15.78
C ILE A 53 -9.10 -10.67 15.89
N ASP A 54 -7.92 -11.21 16.18
CA ASP A 54 -7.69 -12.67 16.30
C ASP A 54 -8.46 -13.29 17.48
N ALA A 55 -8.75 -12.50 18.52
CA ALA A 55 -9.61 -12.93 19.63
C ALA A 55 -11.10 -13.05 19.23
N GLY A 56 -11.47 -12.65 18.01
CA GLY A 56 -12.84 -12.75 17.49
C GLY A 56 -13.80 -11.76 18.15
N HIS A 57 -13.30 -10.61 18.59
CA HIS A 57 -14.15 -9.57 19.16
C HIS A 57 -15.08 -8.97 18.09
N ASP A 58 -16.26 -8.51 18.51
CA ASP A 58 -17.17 -7.77 17.64
C ASP A 58 -16.73 -6.30 17.44
N GLU A 59 -15.90 -5.79 18.35
CA GLU A 59 -15.42 -4.41 18.39
C GLU A 59 -13.93 -4.38 18.76
N VAL A 60 -13.24 -3.34 18.28
CA VAL A 60 -11.84 -3.07 18.60
C VAL A 60 -11.67 -1.67 19.17
N HIS A 61 -10.65 -1.51 20.01
CA HIS A 61 -10.26 -0.23 20.57
C HIS A 61 -8.92 0.18 19.98
N ILE A 62 -8.88 1.34 19.32
CA ILE A 62 -7.66 1.89 18.71
C ILE A 62 -7.38 3.23 19.36
N GLN A 63 -6.17 3.41 19.89
CA GLN A 63 -5.74 4.70 20.43
C GLN A 63 -5.54 5.69 19.27
N ASP A 64 -6.16 6.85 19.37
CA ASP A 64 -5.93 7.93 18.41
C ASP A 64 -4.59 8.65 18.65
N LEU A 65 -4.35 9.71 17.88
CA LEU A 65 -3.14 10.55 17.99
C LEU A 65 -2.94 11.17 19.39
N ASP A 66 -3.99 11.27 20.18
CA ASP A 66 -4.00 11.85 21.52
C ASP A 66 -4.05 10.76 22.62
N GLU A 67 -3.80 9.50 22.23
CA GLU A 67 -3.85 8.32 23.11
C GLU A 67 -5.23 8.07 23.72
N VAL A 68 -6.28 8.68 23.14
CA VAL A 68 -7.66 8.44 23.54
C VAL A 68 -8.16 7.20 22.80
N PRO A 69 -8.65 6.16 23.52
CA PRO A 69 -9.20 4.98 22.89
C PRO A 69 -10.49 5.31 22.13
N GLN A 70 -10.52 4.95 20.85
CA GLN A 70 -11.70 5.01 19.98
C GLN A 70 -12.22 3.59 19.74
N THR A 71 -13.53 3.39 19.89
CA THR A 71 -14.19 2.09 19.67
C THR A 71 -14.70 2.01 18.23
N TYR A 72 -14.38 0.90 17.56
CA TYR A 72 -14.85 0.61 16.21
C TYR A 72 -15.52 -0.77 16.16
N SER A 73 -16.65 -0.86 15.45
CA SER A 73 -17.31 -2.13 15.18
C SER A 73 -16.61 -2.86 14.04
N LEU A 74 -16.34 -4.16 14.21
CA LEU A 74 -15.91 -5.08 13.15
C LEU A 74 -17.09 -5.67 12.37
N LYS A 75 -18.33 -5.36 12.78
CA LYS A 75 -19.55 -5.59 11.98
C LYS A 75 -19.89 -4.32 11.21
N VAL A 76 -20.38 -4.48 9.99
CA VAL A 76 -20.86 -3.35 9.18
C VAL A 76 -22.07 -2.70 9.87
N PRO A 77 -21.98 -1.41 10.24
CA PRO A 77 -23.10 -0.70 10.82
C PRO A 77 -24.27 -0.53 9.84
N ALA A 78 -25.49 -0.41 10.38
CA ALA A 78 -26.70 -0.23 9.58
C ALA A 78 -26.65 1.03 8.68
N TRP A 79 -25.97 2.10 9.12
CA TRP A 79 -25.90 3.36 8.37
C TRP A 79 -25.08 3.26 7.07
N CYS A 80 -24.24 2.23 6.92
CA CYS A 80 -23.46 1.99 5.70
C CYS A 80 -23.76 0.65 5.01
N ALA A 81 -24.77 -0.10 5.47
CA ALA A 81 -25.09 -1.42 4.94
C ALA A 81 -25.48 -1.41 3.45
N ASP A 82 -25.94 -0.28 2.92
CA ASP A 82 -26.32 -0.14 1.50
C ASP A 82 -25.10 -0.13 0.55
N PHE A 83 -23.92 0.26 1.04
CA PHE A 83 -22.71 0.37 0.22
C PHE A 83 -21.53 -0.49 0.72
N ALA A 84 -21.54 -0.92 1.97
CA ALA A 84 -20.51 -1.76 2.58
C ALA A 84 -21.06 -3.13 3.01
N ASN A 85 -20.21 -4.16 2.92
CA ASN A 85 -20.52 -5.51 3.40
C ASN A 85 -19.36 -6.13 4.22
N THR A 86 -18.26 -5.39 4.39
CA THR A 86 -17.13 -5.76 5.24
C THR A 86 -16.48 -4.52 5.85
N TYR A 87 -15.59 -4.72 6.82
CA TYR A 87 -14.67 -3.71 7.32
C TYR A 87 -13.28 -3.87 6.67
N ARG A 88 -12.44 -2.84 6.83
CA ARG A 88 -11.00 -2.87 6.58
C ARG A 88 -10.28 -1.98 7.60
N ILE A 89 -9.00 -2.23 7.81
CA ILE A 89 -8.14 -1.26 8.51
C ILE A 89 -7.80 -0.15 7.50
N ASN A 90 -8.05 1.10 7.89
CA ASN A 90 -7.64 2.26 7.14
C ASN A 90 -6.28 2.73 7.65
N TYR A 91 -5.40 3.10 6.72
CA TYR A 91 -4.11 3.70 7.01
C TYR A 91 -4.00 5.05 6.32
N SER A 92 -3.87 6.11 7.10
CA SER A 92 -3.84 7.49 6.59
C SER A 92 -2.45 8.09 6.67
N SER A 93 -1.92 8.52 5.52
CA SER A 93 -0.61 9.15 5.42
C SER A 93 -0.56 10.50 6.14
N ILE A 94 0.63 10.97 6.50
CA ILE A 94 0.79 12.33 7.04
C ILE A 94 0.29 13.40 6.06
N GLN A 95 0.40 13.15 4.75
CA GLN A 95 -0.12 14.05 3.72
C GLN A 95 -1.64 14.13 3.77
N TYR A 96 -2.34 13.01 3.89
CA TYR A 96 -3.79 13.00 4.03
C TYR A 96 -4.22 13.67 5.34
N LEU A 97 -3.55 13.35 6.45
CA LEU A 97 -3.93 13.85 7.77
C LEU A 97 -3.61 15.34 7.98
N GLY A 98 -2.57 15.83 7.31
CA GLY A 98 -2.03 17.17 7.48
C GLY A 98 -2.52 18.22 6.48
N HIS A 99 -3.34 17.84 5.51
CA HIS A 99 -3.84 18.75 4.49
C HIS A 99 -5.36 18.78 4.45
N LEU A 100 -5.89 19.96 4.17
CA LEU A 100 -7.31 20.17 4.01
C LEU A 100 -7.78 19.58 2.67
N ALA A 101 -8.79 18.72 2.70
CA ALA A 101 -9.46 18.24 1.51
C ALA A 101 -10.56 19.23 1.05
N PRO A 102 -10.73 19.47 -0.27
CA PRO A 102 -11.81 20.29 -0.80
C PRO A 102 -13.19 19.70 -0.54
N ILE A 103 -13.28 18.37 -0.52
CA ILE A 103 -14.54 17.65 -0.34
C ILE A 103 -14.68 17.32 1.14
N CYS A 104 -15.76 17.81 1.76
CA CYS A 104 -16.08 17.59 3.17
C CYS A 104 -14.89 17.92 4.11
N PRO A 105 -14.40 19.16 4.13
CA PRO A 105 -13.27 19.60 4.95
C PRO A 105 -13.45 19.28 6.44
N GLU A 106 -14.68 19.26 6.93
CA GLU A 106 -15.08 18.85 8.28
C GLU A 106 -14.71 17.40 8.64
N LEU A 107 -14.37 16.54 7.66
CA LEU A 107 -13.81 15.22 7.93
C LEU A 107 -12.56 15.29 8.80
N ALA A 108 -11.76 16.37 8.70
CA ALA A 108 -10.58 16.58 9.52
C ALA A 108 -10.88 16.66 11.03
N LEU A 109 -12.13 16.94 11.41
CA LEU A 109 -12.58 17.03 12.80
C LEU A 109 -13.14 15.73 13.35
N ARG A 110 -13.29 14.69 12.52
CA ARG A 110 -13.82 13.40 12.96
C ARG A 110 -12.79 12.61 13.76
N HIS A 111 -13.27 11.74 14.64
CA HIS A 111 -12.43 10.84 15.43
C HIS A 111 -11.67 9.83 14.56
N ASP A 112 -12.18 9.50 13.37
CA ASP A 112 -11.53 8.61 12.41
C ASP A 112 -10.48 9.30 11.52
N HIS A 113 -10.29 10.62 11.67
CA HIS A 113 -9.16 11.37 11.07
C HIS A 113 -7.88 11.16 11.89
N THR A 114 -7.39 9.93 11.85
CA THR A 114 -6.26 9.40 12.61
C THR A 114 -5.47 8.41 11.72
N PRO A 115 -4.18 8.10 12.01
CA PRO A 115 -3.37 7.24 11.15
C PRO A 115 -3.92 5.83 10.95
N VAL A 116 -4.53 5.25 11.99
CA VAL A 116 -5.10 3.90 11.94
C VAL A 116 -6.54 3.97 12.44
N SER A 117 -7.49 3.52 11.63
CA SER A 117 -8.92 3.46 11.97
C SER A 117 -9.58 2.27 11.30
N ILE A 118 -10.85 2.00 11.62
CA ILE A 118 -11.66 1.02 10.87
C ILE A 118 -12.54 1.74 9.87
N GLY A 119 -12.48 1.31 8.62
CA GLY A 119 -13.37 1.74 7.55
C GLY A 119 -14.33 0.63 7.12
N TYR A 120 -15.45 1.02 6.53
CA TYR A 120 -16.42 0.09 5.97
C TYR A 120 -16.42 0.19 4.45
N THR A 121 -16.31 -0.95 3.78
CA THR A 121 -16.18 -1.03 2.33
C THR A 121 -16.97 -2.21 1.78
N ARG A 122 -17.11 -2.26 0.46
CA ARG A 122 -17.53 -3.46 -0.23
C ARG A 122 -16.32 -4.38 -0.43
N ALA A 123 -16.51 -5.66 -0.12
CA ALA A 123 -15.58 -6.71 -0.48
C ALA A 123 -15.41 -6.72 -2.02
N PRO A 124 -14.19 -6.89 -2.53
CA PRO A 124 -13.96 -7.05 -3.95
C PRO A 124 -14.83 -8.19 -4.52
N PRO A 125 -15.40 -8.05 -5.74
CA PRO A 125 -16.27 -9.08 -6.34
C PRO A 125 -15.50 -10.37 -6.54
N LEU A 126 -16.10 -11.54 -6.29
CA LEU A 126 -15.41 -12.82 -6.44
C LEU A 126 -14.85 -12.99 -7.86
N SER A 127 -13.68 -13.61 -7.99
CA SER A 127 -13.16 -13.94 -9.31
C SER A 127 -14.06 -14.92 -10.05
N THR A 128 -14.02 -14.84 -11.38
CA THR A 128 -14.67 -15.82 -12.27
C THR A 128 -13.69 -16.86 -12.79
N CYS A 129 -12.39 -16.68 -12.56
CA CYS A 129 -11.35 -17.61 -12.99
C CYS A 129 -11.30 -18.84 -12.10
N THR A 130 -11.07 -19.98 -12.73
CA THR A 130 -10.70 -21.22 -12.07
C THR A 130 -9.22 -21.20 -11.68
N LEU A 131 -8.85 -22.04 -10.72
CA LEU A 131 -7.46 -22.24 -10.33
C LEU A 131 -6.57 -22.69 -11.50
N ASP A 132 -7.09 -23.54 -12.40
CA ASP A 132 -6.35 -23.99 -13.59
C ASP A 132 -6.06 -22.85 -14.57
N GLU A 133 -7.00 -21.93 -14.78
CA GLU A 133 -6.77 -20.74 -15.60
C GLU A 133 -5.68 -19.84 -15.00
N VAL A 134 -5.69 -19.64 -13.68
CA VAL A 134 -4.64 -18.92 -12.97
C VAL A 134 -3.28 -19.61 -13.15
N ARG A 135 -3.20 -20.94 -13.01
CA ARG A 135 -1.96 -21.72 -13.24
C ARG A 135 -1.42 -21.56 -14.66
N VAL A 136 -2.28 -21.67 -15.67
CA VAL A 136 -1.87 -21.53 -17.08
C VAL A 136 -1.34 -20.13 -17.33
N ARG A 137 -2.08 -19.09 -16.90
CA ARG A 137 -1.66 -17.70 -17.09
C ARG A 137 -0.36 -17.41 -16.36
N PHE A 138 -0.23 -17.84 -15.10
CA PHE A 138 1.02 -17.67 -14.33
C PHE A 138 2.20 -18.34 -15.03
N SER A 139 2.03 -19.56 -15.52
CA SER A 139 3.10 -20.29 -16.20
C SER A 139 3.58 -19.55 -17.47
N GLN A 140 2.65 -18.97 -18.23
CA GLN A 140 2.95 -18.17 -19.41
C GLN A 140 3.67 -16.87 -19.05
N THR A 141 3.11 -16.08 -18.12
CA THR A 141 3.70 -14.80 -17.70
C THR A 141 5.04 -15.01 -17.00
N ARG A 142 5.19 -16.07 -16.20
CA ARG A 142 6.47 -16.45 -15.58
C ARG A 142 7.53 -16.74 -16.64
N HIS A 143 7.19 -17.42 -17.74
CA HIS A 143 8.16 -17.64 -18.82
C HIS A 143 8.62 -16.32 -19.45
N LEU A 144 7.69 -15.41 -19.75
CA LEU A 144 8.01 -14.06 -20.25
C LEU A 144 8.87 -13.27 -19.26
N TRP A 145 8.54 -13.32 -17.96
CA TRP A 145 9.34 -12.72 -16.90
C TRP A 145 10.78 -13.25 -16.90
N MET A 146 10.98 -14.56 -17.05
CA MET A 146 12.31 -15.17 -17.09
C MET A 146 13.17 -14.68 -18.27
N GLU A 147 12.55 -14.31 -19.39
CA GLU A 147 13.24 -13.76 -20.56
C GLU A 147 13.41 -12.23 -20.51
N SER A 148 12.66 -11.56 -19.64
CA SER A 148 12.57 -10.10 -19.57
C SER A 148 13.90 -9.41 -19.26
N THR A 149 14.01 -8.16 -19.72
CA THR A 149 15.13 -7.28 -19.36
C THR A 149 15.00 -6.81 -17.92
N THR A 150 13.77 -6.53 -17.49
CA THR A 150 13.46 -6.07 -16.13
C THR A 150 13.91 -7.08 -15.07
N ARG A 151 13.70 -8.38 -15.28
CA ARG A 151 14.23 -9.42 -14.37
C ARG A 151 15.75 -9.39 -14.29
N ARG A 152 16.45 -9.30 -15.43
CA ARG A 152 17.93 -9.29 -15.44
C ARG A 152 18.48 -8.10 -14.68
N ASP A 153 17.83 -6.95 -14.80
CA ASP A 153 18.19 -5.73 -14.08
C ASP A 153 17.93 -5.86 -12.57
N LEU A 154 16.76 -6.41 -12.19
CA LEU A 154 16.44 -6.74 -10.79
C LEU A 154 17.49 -7.66 -10.16
N GLU A 155 17.82 -8.77 -10.83
CA GLU A 155 18.81 -9.72 -10.33
C GLU A 155 20.21 -9.12 -10.30
N HIS A 156 20.58 -8.30 -11.29
CA HIS A 156 21.85 -7.59 -11.31
C HIS A 156 21.99 -6.67 -10.10
N HIS A 157 20.98 -5.83 -9.83
CA HIS A 157 21.02 -4.93 -8.68
C HIS A 157 20.97 -5.67 -7.35
N LEU A 158 20.10 -6.67 -7.20
CA LEU A 158 20.05 -7.48 -5.99
C LEU A 158 21.31 -8.34 -5.76
N SER A 159 22.07 -8.67 -6.81
CA SER A 159 23.34 -9.41 -6.67
C SER A 159 24.52 -8.50 -6.34
N THR A 160 24.50 -7.25 -6.80
CA THR A 160 25.63 -6.32 -6.70
C THR A 160 25.54 -5.34 -5.53
N LEU A 161 24.33 -4.92 -5.15
CA LEU A 161 24.16 -4.02 -4.03
C LEU A 161 24.56 -4.67 -2.70
N THR A 162 25.13 -3.88 -1.79
CA THR A 162 25.57 -4.38 -0.49
C THR A 162 24.36 -4.71 0.37
N LEU A 163 24.31 -5.94 0.90
CA LEU A 163 23.39 -6.34 1.95
C LEU A 163 24.23 -6.64 3.20
N SER A 164 24.08 -5.81 4.22
CA SER A 164 24.82 -5.88 5.48
C SER A 164 24.28 -6.96 6.43
N VAL A 165 23.05 -7.42 6.21
CA VAL A 165 22.37 -8.42 7.04
C VAL A 165 21.67 -9.48 6.18
N PRO A 166 21.55 -10.73 6.66
CA PRO A 166 20.78 -11.77 5.98
C PRO A 166 19.30 -11.40 5.83
N VAL A 167 18.70 -11.82 4.71
CA VAL A 167 17.28 -11.76 4.44
C VAL A 167 16.69 -13.16 4.63
N ASN A 168 15.84 -13.35 5.64
CA ASN A 168 15.18 -14.64 5.89
C ASN A 168 13.70 -14.64 5.49
N LYS A 169 13.15 -13.49 5.12
CA LYS A 169 11.79 -13.38 4.60
C LYS A 169 11.62 -12.24 3.60
N ILE A 170 10.71 -12.46 2.65
CA ILE A 170 10.17 -11.43 1.77
C ILE A 170 8.72 -11.18 2.21
N VAL A 171 8.37 -9.92 2.43
CA VAL A 171 6.99 -9.51 2.75
C VAL A 171 6.49 -8.62 1.62
N CYS A 172 5.45 -9.10 0.94
CA CYS A 172 4.88 -8.46 -0.23
C CYS A 172 3.61 -7.68 0.11
N PHE A 173 3.46 -6.47 -0.44
CA PHE A 173 2.26 -5.65 -0.29
C PHE A 173 1.77 -5.14 -1.64
N ALA A 174 0.46 -5.26 -1.87
CA ALA A 174 -0.22 -4.72 -3.04
C ALA A 174 0.29 -5.26 -4.39
N LEU A 175 0.39 -6.59 -4.52
CA LEU A 175 0.79 -7.22 -5.80
C LEU A 175 -0.40 -7.53 -6.73
N GLY A 176 -1.62 -7.28 -6.27
CA GLY A 176 -2.85 -7.46 -7.03
C GLY A 176 -3.34 -8.91 -7.12
N SER A 177 -4.61 -9.05 -7.50
CA SER A 177 -5.28 -10.32 -7.77
C SER A 177 -4.67 -11.01 -8.99
N LEU A 178 -4.46 -12.33 -8.91
CA LEU A 178 -4.02 -13.18 -10.02
C LEU A 178 -5.21 -13.66 -10.86
N ALA A 179 -6.41 -13.61 -10.29
CA ALA A 179 -7.66 -13.96 -10.95
C ALA A 179 -8.35 -12.73 -11.57
N SER A 180 -8.98 -12.92 -12.73
CA SER A 180 -9.81 -11.92 -13.41
C SER A 180 -11.12 -11.72 -12.65
N ARG A 181 -11.68 -10.50 -12.66
CA ARG A 181 -12.91 -10.15 -11.93
C ARG A 181 -13.99 -9.67 -12.90
N SER A 182 -15.21 -10.16 -12.73
CA SER A 182 -16.33 -9.90 -13.67
C SER A 182 -16.71 -8.44 -13.86
N ASP A 183 -16.36 -7.57 -12.90
CA ASP A 183 -16.89 -6.20 -12.84
C ASP A 183 -15.88 -5.16 -13.33
N SER A 184 -14.63 -5.57 -13.56
CA SER A 184 -13.59 -4.72 -14.16
C SER A 184 -13.76 -4.70 -15.68
N HIS A 185 -14.69 -3.88 -16.14
CA HIS A 185 -14.98 -3.67 -17.57
C HIS A 185 -15.60 -4.90 -18.26
N PRO A 186 -16.30 -4.72 -19.41
CA PRO A 186 -16.74 -5.87 -20.20
C PRO A 186 -15.54 -6.79 -20.48
N SER A 187 -15.67 -8.06 -20.06
CA SER A 187 -14.69 -9.12 -20.24
C SER A 187 -14.01 -9.03 -21.60
N GLY A 188 -12.69 -8.80 -21.62
CA GLY A 188 -11.91 -8.60 -22.84
C GLY A 188 -11.45 -7.15 -23.10
N SER A 189 -11.56 -6.24 -22.13
CA SER A 189 -10.85 -4.96 -22.18
C SER A 189 -9.34 -5.17 -22.00
N SER A 190 -8.51 -4.38 -22.71
CA SER A 190 -7.04 -4.45 -22.61
C SER A 190 -6.52 -4.20 -21.20
N ASP A 191 -7.24 -3.41 -20.41
CA ASP A 191 -6.76 -2.88 -19.13
C ASP A 191 -6.85 -3.94 -18.01
N GLU A 192 -7.90 -4.77 -18.00
CA GLU A 192 -8.02 -5.88 -17.04
C GLU A 192 -6.93 -6.95 -17.27
N ASP A 193 -6.74 -7.35 -18.52
CA ASP A 193 -5.70 -8.33 -18.91
C ASP A 193 -4.30 -7.80 -18.59
N TRP A 194 -4.10 -6.48 -18.75
CA TRP A 194 -2.88 -5.80 -18.35
C TRP A 194 -2.61 -5.85 -16.84
N HIS A 195 -3.60 -5.51 -16.01
CA HIS A 195 -3.44 -5.54 -14.54
C HIS A 195 -3.15 -6.94 -14.02
N VAL A 196 -3.87 -7.94 -14.53
CA VAL A 196 -3.66 -9.34 -14.15
C VAL A 196 -2.27 -9.80 -14.61
N THR A 197 -1.84 -9.47 -15.84
CA THR A 197 -0.49 -9.81 -16.34
C THR A 197 0.60 -9.22 -15.43
N ARG A 198 0.46 -7.96 -15.01
CA ARG A 198 1.38 -7.34 -14.05
C ARG A 198 1.41 -8.09 -12.73
N ALA A 199 0.25 -8.44 -12.17
CA ALA A 199 0.18 -9.22 -10.93
C ALA A 199 0.93 -10.55 -11.06
N HIS A 200 0.70 -11.32 -12.14
CA HIS A 200 1.42 -12.58 -12.39
C HIS A 200 2.94 -12.38 -12.47
N ALA A 201 3.41 -11.35 -13.18
CA ALA A 201 4.83 -11.06 -13.29
C ALA A 201 5.47 -10.62 -11.96
N GLN A 202 4.76 -9.80 -11.18
CA GLN A 202 5.21 -9.34 -9.86
C GLN A 202 5.34 -10.52 -8.89
N HIS A 203 4.41 -11.47 -8.91
CA HIS A 203 4.54 -12.69 -8.10
C HIS A 203 5.68 -13.59 -8.59
N ALA A 204 5.91 -13.71 -9.91
CA ALA A 204 7.07 -14.43 -10.45
C ALA A 204 8.41 -13.77 -10.06
N ALA A 205 8.45 -12.45 -9.89
CA ALA A 205 9.65 -11.74 -9.45
C ALA A 205 10.11 -12.16 -8.05
N ILE A 206 9.20 -12.60 -7.18
CA ILE A 206 9.54 -13.12 -5.85
C ILE A 206 10.50 -14.31 -5.97
N GLU A 207 10.27 -15.21 -6.93
CA GLU A 207 11.16 -16.35 -7.16
C GLU A 207 12.57 -15.90 -7.58
N SER A 208 12.68 -14.90 -8.46
CA SER A 208 13.97 -14.30 -8.82
C SER A 208 14.67 -13.68 -7.62
N MET A 209 13.94 -12.97 -6.75
CA MET A 209 14.51 -12.41 -5.52
C MET A 209 15.03 -13.52 -4.58
N VAL A 210 14.23 -14.57 -4.35
CA VAL A 210 14.64 -15.72 -3.52
C VAL A 210 15.88 -16.40 -4.10
N SER A 211 15.92 -16.62 -5.41
CA SER A 211 17.04 -17.24 -6.11
C SER A 211 18.34 -16.44 -5.91
N VAL A 212 18.28 -15.11 -6.12
CA VAL A 212 19.46 -14.24 -5.95
C VAL A 212 19.91 -14.19 -4.49
N LEU A 213 18.99 -14.02 -3.54
CA LEU A 213 19.32 -14.00 -2.12
C LEU A 213 19.99 -15.31 -1.68
N SER A 214 19.46 -16.45 -2.14
CA SER A 214 20.00 -17.78 -1.86
C SER A 214 21.39 -17.95 -2.46
N ALA A 215 21.60 -17.55 -3.72
CA ALA A 215 22.89 -17.64 -4.39
C ALA A 215 23.97 -16.78 -3.71
N ARG A 216 23.59 -15.67 -3.08
CA ARG A 216 24.50 -14.83 -2.29
C ARG A 216 24.82 -15.38 -0.89
N GLY A 217 24.18 -16.47 -0.47
CA GLY A 217 24.28 -16.95 0.91
C GLY A 217 23.66 -15.98 1.92
N MET A 218 22.77 -15.09 1.48
CA MET A 218 22.11 -14.09 2.35
C MET A 218 20.89 -14.66 3.05
N VAL A 219 20.79 -15.98 3.16
CA VAL A 219 19.63 -16.71 3.66
C VAL A 219 20.06 -17.55 4.84
N GLN A 220 19.19 -17.65 5.85
CA GLN A 220 19.42 -18.52 7.00
C GLN A 220 19.16 -19.99 6.63
N SER A 221 19.48 -20.93 7.53
CA SER A 221 19.38 -22.37 7.27
C SER A 221 18.00 -22.86 6.82
N GLU A 222 16.93 -22.13 7.12
CA GLU A 222 15.54 -22.48 6.80
C GLU A 222 15.04 -21.95 5.44
N GLY A 223 15.88 -21.23 4.68
CA GLY A 223 15.46 -20.60 3.43
C GLY A 223 14.81 -19.22 3.62
N VAL A 224 14.28 -18.66 2.52
CA VAL A 224 13.54 -17.38 2.54
C VAL A 224 12.05 -17.69 2.61
N ARG A 225 11.38 -17.24 3.68
CA ARG A 225 9.92 -17.33 3.78
C ARG A 225 9.27 -16.21 2.98
N CYS A 226 8.27 -16.52 2.16
CA CYS A 226 7.57 -15.51 1.36
C CYS A 226 6.16 -15.28 1.92
N PHE A 227 5.86 -14.03 2.25
CA PHE A 227 4.55 -13.58 2.71
C PHE A 227 3.97 -12.57 1.73
N ALA A 228 2.65 -12.55 1.61
CA ALA A 228 1.94 -11.53 0.84
C ALA A 228 0.68 -11.07 1.58
N GLN A 229 0.43 -9.76 1.56
CA GLN A 229 -0.79 -9.15 2.06
C GLN A 229 -1.37 -8.23 0.98
N ASP A 230 -2.53 -8.60 0.45
CA ASP A 230 -3.31 -7.79 -0.47
C ASP A 230 -4.81 -8.04 -0.21
N PRO A 231 -5.62 -7.00 0.08
CA PRO A 231 -7.06 -7.16 0.27
C PRO A 231 -7.80 -7.62 -1.00
N ALA A 232 -7.14 -7.59 -2.17
CA ALA A 232 -7.70 -8.11 -3.42
C ALA A 232 -7.70 -9.65 -3.49
N TYR A 233 -6.87 -10.36 -2.71
CA TYR A 233 -6.76 -11.81 -2.80
C TYR A 233 -8.04 -12.52 -2.37
N ASP A 234 -8.60 -13.32 -3.28
CA ASP A 234 -9.73 -14.21 -2.99
C ASP A 234 -9.28 -15.65 -2.71
N ALA A 235 -10.23 -16.59 -2.66
CA ALA A 235 -9.94 -17.99 -2.38
C ALA A 235 -9.05 -18.66 -3.45
N VAL A 236 -9.23 -18.31 -4.73
CA VAL A 236 -8.44 -18.85 -5.84
C VAL A 236 -7.02 -18.31 -5.77
N ASP A 237 -6.87 -17.01 -5.52
CA ASP A 237 -5.55 -16.39 -5.31
C ASP A 237 -4.81 -17.05 -4.14
N LYS A 238 -5.47 -17.18 -2.99
CA LYS A 238 -4.89 -17.77 -1.78
C LYS A 238 -4.48 -19.23 -2.00
N GLU A 239 -5.29 -19.98 -2.72
CA GLU A 239 -4.97 -21.37 -3.06
C GLU A 239 -3.73 -21.45 -3.96
N PHE A 240 -3.69 -20.67 -5.03
CA PHE A 240 -2.55 -20.65 -5.96
C PHE A 240 -1.26 -20.14 -5.31
N LEU A 241 -1.32 -19.04 -4.55
CA LEU A 241 -0.14 -18.46 -3.87
C LEU A 241 0.52 -19.47 -2.94
N ARG A 242 -0.28 -20.29 -2.24
CA ARG A 242 0.22 -21.39 -1.43
C ARG A 242 0.92 -22.47 -2.26
N GLU A 243 0.46 -22.78 -3.48
CA GLU A 243 1.11 -23.74 -4.38
C GLU A 243 2.52 -23.29 -4.78
N ILE A 244 2.72 -21.99 -4.95
CA ILE A 244 4.02 -21.40 -5.30
C ILE A 244 4.85 -20.99 -4.06
N GLY A 245 4.45 -21.42 -2.86
CA GLY A 245 5.22 -21.24 -1.63
C GLY A 245 5.10 -19.85 -0.98
N ILE A 246 4.05 -19.10 -1.30
CA ILE A 246 3.74 -17.79 -0.70
C ILE A 246 2.62 -17.95 0.33
N VAL A 247 2.85 -17.49 1.55
CA VAL A 247 1.85 -17.49 2.62
C VAL A 247 1.09 -16.17 2.60
N VAL A 248 -0.22 -16.22 2.33
CA VAL A 248 -1.09 -15.04 2.42
C VAL A 248 -1.38 -14.70 3.87
N LEU A 249 -1.23 -13.43 4.23
CA LEU A 249 -1.49 -12.89 5.56
C LEU A 249 -2.67 -11.92 5.53
N GLU A 250 -3.52 -12.00 6.55
CA GLU A 250 -4.58 -11.02 6.79
C GLU A 250 -4.01 -9.74 7.41
N ASP A 251 -4.63 -8.59 7.13
CA ASP A 251 -4.24 -7.28 7.67
C ASP A 251 -4.50 -7.22 9.20
N PRO A 252 -3.53 -6.81 10.05
CA PRO A 252 -2.24 -6.17 9.76
C PRO A 252 -1.00 -7.08 9.84
N LYS A 253 -1.16 -8.41 9.74
CA LYS A 253 -0.08 -9.39 10.00
C LYS A 253 1.10 -9.25 9.05
N GLY A 254 0.87 -8.84 7.81
CA GLY A 254 1.95 -8.54 6.85
C GLY A 254 2.89 -7.45 7.38
N PHE A 255 2.35 -6.36 7.93
CA PHE A 255 3.15 -5.32 8.55
C PHE A 255 3.91 -5.82 9.79
N LEU A 256 3.28 -6.68 10.59
CA LEU A 256 3.90 -7.26 11.78
C LEU A 256 5.08 -8.19 11.44
N GLU A 257 5.08 -8.84 10.27
CA GLU A 257 6.20 -9.63 9.77
C GLU A 257 7.41 -8.81 9.29
N VAL A 258 7.31 -7.49 9.16
CA VAL A 258 8.46 -6.67 8.76
C VAL A 258 9.43 -6.54 9.94
N ASP A 259 10.66 -6.99 9.79
CA ASP A 259 11.75 -6.79 10.76
C ASP A 259 13.08 -6.45 10.07
N SER A 260 14.18 -6.39 10.83
CA SER A 260 15.52 -6.05 10.32
C SER A 260 16.10 -7.05 9.31
N ASN A 261 15.51 -8.23 9.17
CA ASN A 261 15.93 -9.31 8.26
C ASN A 261 14.91 -9.56 7.15
N THR A 262 14.00 -8.61 6.92
CA THR A 262 12.99 -8.65 5.86
C THR A 262 13.49 -7.95 4.59
N LEU A 263 13.14 -8.48 3.42
CA LEU A 263 13.02 -7.70 2.19
C LEU A 263 11.54 -7.33 2.01
N VAL A 264 11.23 -6.04 1.95
CA VAL A 264 9.87 -5.57 1.66
C VAL A 264 9.73 -5.39 0.15
N PHE A 265 8.71 -5.99 -0.46
CA PHE A 265 8.39 -5.79 -1.87
C PHE A 265 6.99 -5.19 -1.99
N SER A 266 6.87 -3.98 -2.53
CA SER A 266 5.57 -3.32 -2.66
C SER A 266 5.46 -2.54 -3.95
N VAL A 267 4.33 -2.70 -4.66
CA VAL A 267 4.15 -2.08 -5.98
C VAL A 267 2.89 -1.22 -5.97
N SER A 268 3.05 0.10 -5.97
CA SER A 268 1.96 1.08 -6.05
C SER A 268 0.77 0.82 -5.10
N PRO A 269 1.01 0.66 -3.79
CA PRO A 269 -0.05 0.32 -2.85
C PRO A 269 -1.07 1.45 -2.64
N ASN A 270 -2.31 1.08 -2.31
CA ASN A 270 -3.38 2.03 -1.98
C ASN A 270 -3.38 2.49 -0.51
N VAL A 271 -2.27 2.27 0.21
CA VAL A 271 -2.05 2.64 1.61
C VAL A 271 -0.58 3.10 1.79
N PRO A 272 -0.24 3.88 2.83
CA PRO A 272 1.11 4.42 3.03
C PRO A 272 2.12 3.39 3.57
N VAL A 273 2.35 2.31 2.83
CA VAL A 273 3.30 1.23 3.17
C VAL A 273 4.66 1.79 3.56
N LYS A 274 5.19 2.78 2.82
CA LYS A 274 6.49 3.37 3.12
C LYS A 274 6.55 4.02 4.50
N GLN A 275 5.50 4.75 4.88
CA GLN A 275 5.45 5.44 6.17
C GLN A 275 5.23 4.46 7.32
N ILE A 276 4.40 3.44 7.11
CA ILE A 276 4.18 2.36 8.08
C ILE A 276 5.49 1.63 8.35
N VAL A 277 6.20 1.18 7.31
CA VAL A 277 7.51 0.50 7.46
C VAL A 277 8.54 1.38 8.16
N ALA A 278 8.58 2.68 7.83
CA ALA A 278 9.51 3.63 8.45
C ALA A 278 9.29 3.81 9.96
N ASP A 279 8.05 3.72 10.43
CA ASP A 279 7.68 3.80 11.85
C ASP A 279 7.81 2.45 12.58
N LEU A 280 7.67 1.32 11.87
CA LEU A 280 7.70 -0.02 12.46
C LEU A 280 9.12 -0.54 12.71
N GLN A 281 9.87 -0.76 11.64
CA GLN A 281 11.21 -1.34 11.66
C GLN A 281 11.83 -1.21 10.27
N TRP A 282 13.05 -0.68 10.20
CA TRP A 282 13.78 -0.54 8.96
C TRP A 282 14.28 -1.92 8.48
N PRO A 283 13.85 -2.38 7.29
CA PRO A 283 14.13 -3.72 6.78
C PRO A 283 15.55 -3.87 6.22
N ALA A 284 15.99 -5.08 5.90
CA ALA A 284 17.29 -5.32 5.27
C ALA A 284 17.33 -4.77 3.84
N ALA A 285 16.21 -4.89 3.12
CA ALA A 285 16.06 -4.40 1.76
C ALA A 285 14.62 -3.98 1.47
N MET A 286 14.45 -3.12 0.48
CA MET A 286 13.14 -2.69 -0.02
C MET A 286 13.17 -2.66 -1.54
N VAL A 287 12.11 -3.15 -2.17
CA VAL A 287 11.86 -3.02 -3.60
C VAL A 287 10.49 -2.38 -3.70
N TRP A 288 10.45 -1.06 -3.89
CA TRP A 288 9.20 -0.30 -3.94
C TRP A 288 9.33 0.96 -4.79
N ASN A 289 8.24 1.72 -4.92
CA ASN A 289 8.25 2.94 -5.72
C ASN A 289 9.40 3.88 -5.32
N THR A 290 10.00 4.53 -6.32
CA THR A 290 11.13 5.42 -6.11
C THR A 290 10.78 6.55 -5.15
N VAL A 291 11.60 6.73 -4.12
CA VAL A 291 11.42 7.77 -3.10
C VAL A 291 12.05 9.05 -3.61
N SER A 292 11.22 10.08 -3.79
CA SER A 292 11.67 11.43 -4.09
C SER A 292 12.29 12.04 -2.83
N LEU A 293 13.59 12.34 -2.88
CA LEU A 293 14.27 13.10 -1.82
C LEU A 293 14.01 14.61 -1.92
N ALA A 294 13.51 15.08 -3.07
CA ALA A 294 13.01 16.43 -3.21
C ALA A 294 11.59 16.48 -2.66
N GLU A 295 11.33 17.41 -1.74
CA GLU A 295 9.97 17.73 -1.32
C GLU A 295 9.22 18.26 -2.55
N LYS A 296 8.29 17.47 -3.09
CA LYS A 296 7.33 17.98 -4.06
C LYS A 296 6.27 18.72 -3.26
N GLU A 297 6.33 20.04 -3.32
CA GLU A 297 5.43 20.96 -2.60
C GLU A 297 4.09 21.16 -3.30
N ASP A 298 3.79 20.46 -4.40
CA ASP A 298 2.49 20.60 -5.04
C ASP A 298 1.42 19.97 -4.16
N LYS A 299 0.82 20.81 -3.32
CA LYS A 299 -0.27 20.50 -2.40
C LYS A 299 -1.62 20.87 -3.01
N THR A 300 -1.64 21.12 -4.31
CA THR A 300 -2.80 21.69 -4.99
C THR A 300 -3.76 20.60 -5.41
N TRP A 301 -4.99 20.67 -4.90
CA TRP A 301 -6.06 19.85 -5.41
C TRP A 301 -6.49 20.31 -6.79
N VAL A 302 -6.66 19.37 -7.70
CA VAL A 302 -7.10 19.67 -9.07
C VAL A 302 -8.59 19.39 -9.20
N ARG A 303 -9.37 20.43 -9.49
CA ARG A 303 -10.80 20.29 -9.82
C ARG A 303 -10.94 19.81 -11.26
N ASN A 304 -11.63 18.70 -11.44
CA ASN A 304 -11.94 18.12 -12.74
C ASN A 304 -13.44 18.04 -12.95
N VAL A 305 -13.88 18.17 -14.20
CA VAL A 305 -15.28 18.05 -14.59
C VAL A 305 -15.38 16.98 -15.67
N LYS A 306 -16.13 15.91 -15.40
CA LYS A 306 -16.43 14.87 -16.39
C LYS A 306 -17.37 15.41 -17.47
N LYS A 307 -17.45 14.71 -18.60
CA LYS A 307 -18.34 15.08 -19.73
C LYS A 307 -19.82 15.19 -19.35
N ASN A 308 -20.26 14.49 -18.32
CA ASN A 308 -21.63 14.53 -17.78
C ASN A 308 -21.86 15.69 -16.80
N GLY A 309 -20.86 16.57 -16.58
CA GLY A 309 -20.91 17.68 -15.62
C GLY A 309 -20.55 17.30 -14.18
N GLU A 310 -20.26 16.03 -13.90
CA GLU A 310 -19.87 15.58 -12.57
C GLU A 310 -18.48 16.11 -12.20
N VAL A 311 -18.39 16.75 -11.04
CA VAL A 311 -17.14 17.31 -10.53
C VAL A 311 -16.44 16.27 -9.66
N TYR A 312 -15.13 16.08 -9.87
CA TYR A 312 -14.28 15.29 -8.98
C TYR A 312 -12.97 16.00 -8.73
N TRP A 313 -12.34 15.70 -7.60
CA TRP A 313 -11.08 16.31 -7.21
C TRP A 313 -9.98 15.27 -7.24
N THR A 314 -8.87 15.59 -7.89
CA THR A 314 -7.67 14.77 -7.87
C THR A 314 -6.79 15.24 -6.72
N SER A 315 -6.47 14.31 -5.81
CA SER A 315 -5.52 14.52 -4.72
C SER A 315 -4.13 14.84 -5.28
N PRO A 316 -3.42 15.82 -4.71
CA PRO A 316 -2.01 16.07 -5.05
C PRO A 316 -1.09 14.92 -4.60
N PHE A 317 -1.56 14.09 -3.67
CA PHE A 317 -0.79 13.01 -3.08
C PHE A 317 -1.21 11.67 -3.65
N THR A 318 -0.23 10.81 -3.90
CA THR A 318 -0.45 9.38 -4.08
C THR A 318 -0.95 8.75 -2.77
N THR A 319 -1.43 7.52 -2.85
CA THR A 319 -1.86 6.72 -1.69
C THR A 319 -0.71 6.24 -0.81
N ASP A 320 0.50 6.16 -1.37
CA ASP A 320 1.75 5.87 -0.66
C ASP A 320 2.78 6.98 -0.88
N PRO A 321 2.52 8.18 -0.32
CA PRO A 321 3.35 9.35 -0.57
C PRO A 321 4.65 9.28 0.25
N ASP A 322 5.72 9.86 -0.32
CA ASP A 322 6.98 10.05 0.39
C ASP A 322 6.81 11.04 1.55
N CYS A 323 7.58 10.87 2.61
CA CYS A 323 7.64 11.84 3.70
C CYS A 323 9.07 11.95 4.25
N ALA A 324 9.31 12.95 5.11
CA ALA A 324 10.64 13.17 5.69
C ALA A 324 11.20 11.94 6.43
N ARG A 325 10.35 11.12 7.07
CA ARG A 325 10.79 9.88 7.73
C ARG A 325 11.25 8.83 6.73
N VAL A 326 10.49 8.61 5.67
CA VAL A 326 10.86 7.71 4.56
C VAL A 326 12.16 8.19 3.91
N GLY A 327 12.26 9.49 3.60
CA GLY A 327 13.46 10.10 3.04
C GLY A 327 14.69 9.94 3.95
N ASN A 328 14.52 10.08 5.27
CA ASN A 328 15.60 9.87 6.24
C ASN A 328 16.00 8.39 6.36
N MET A 329 15.05 7.47 6.28
CA MET A 329 15.32 6.04 6.26
C MET A 329 16.16 5.66 5.04
N VAL A 330 15.72 6.00 3.82
CA VAL A 330 16.39 5.56 2.58
C VAL A 330 17.78 6.19 2.37
N LYS A 331 18.11 7.30 3.05
CA LYS A 331 19.49 7.85 3.07
C LYS A 331 20.51 6.85 3.66
N GLY A 332 20.05 5.94 4.51
CA GLY A 332 20.88 4.87 5.08
C GLY A 332 21.02 3.63 4.19
N TYR A 333 20.47 3.64 2.97
CA TYR A 333 20.45 2.49 2.06
C TYR A 333 21.23 2.82 0.79
N ALA A 334 21.97 1.84 0.27
CA ALA A 334 22.38 1.86 -1.13
C ALA A 334 21.14 1.72 -2.01
N ARG A 335 21.13 2.35 -3.19
CA ARG A 335 19.96 2.32 -4.07
C ARG A 335 20.32 2.16 -5.54
N ALA A 336 19.47 1.45 -6.27
CA ALA A 336 19.52 1.34 -7.72
C ALA A 336 18.10 1.36 -8.30
N THR A 337 17.86 2.26 -9.25
CA THR A 337 16.57 2.37 -9.95
C THR A 337 16.43 1.22 -10.92
N LEU A 338 15.29 0.54 -10.88
CA LEU A 338 14.99 -0.58 -11.75
C LEU A 338 14.56 -0.07 -13.13
N SER A 339 15.21 -0.58 -14.18
CA SER A 339 14.79 -0.34 -15.56
C SER A 339 13.63 -1.26 -15.93
N ASP A 340 12.39 -0.80 -15.73
CA ASP A 340 11.17 -1.54 -16.08
C ASP A 340 10.74 -1.32 -17.53
N ALA A 341 11.57 -1.76 -18.48
CA ALA A 341 11.28 -1.63 -19.91
C ALA A 341 10.06 -2.45 -20.37
N ASP A 342 9.66 -3.42 -19.56
CA ASP A 342 8.53 -4.32 -19.81
C ASP A 342 7.21 -3.79 -19.17
N GLU A 343 7.25 -2.62 -18.52
CA GLU A 343 6.14 -1.92 -17.86
C GLU A 343 5.38 -2.75 -16.79
N LEU A 344 6.08 -3.67 -16.13
CA LEU A 344 5.51 -4.62 -15.17
C LEU A 344 5.33 -4.05 -13.75
N PHE A 345 6.16 -3.07 -13.37
CA PHE A 345 6.23 -2.53 -12.00
C PHE A 345 6.04 -1.00 -11.94
N GLY A 346 6.31 -0.27 -13.01
CA GLY A 346 6.39 1.18 -13.05
C GLY A 346 7.70 1.71 -12.45
N ASP A 347 7.66 2.90 -11.85
CA ASP A 347 8.83 3.53 -11.25
C ASP A 347 9.20 2.85 -9.92
N MET A 348 10.24 2.03 -9.94
CA MET A 348 10.72 1.23 -8.81
C MET A 348 12.20 1.45 -8.55
N THR A 349 12.58 1.39 -7.26
CA THR A 349 13.96 1.41 -6.83
C THR A 349 14.20 0.31 -5.81
N ILE A 350 15.35 -0.34 -5.92
CA ILE A 350 15.86 -1.32 -4.97
C ILE A 350 16.73 -0.58 -3.97
N TYR A 351 16.45 -0.77 -2.69
CA TYR A 351 17.19 -0.21 -1.56
C TYR A 351 17.77 -1.37 -0.74
N THR A 352 19.05 -1.32 -0.40
CA THR A 352 19.69 -2.34 0.43
C THR A 352 20.52 -1.68 1.54
N LYS A 353 20.42 -2.22 2.75
CA LYS A 353 21.13 -1.71 3.92
C LYS A 353 22.52 -2.28 4.03
#